data_AF-A0A5S9R7H4-F1
#
_entry.id   AF-A0A5S9R7H4-F1
#
_cell.length_a   1.000
_cell.length_b   1.000
_cell.length_c   1.000
_cell.angle_alpha   90.00
_cell.angle_beta   90.00
_cell.angle_gamma   90.00
#
_symmetry.space_group_name_H-M   'P 1'
#
loop_
_entity.id
_entity.type
_entity.pdbx_description
1 polymer ?
#
loop_
_entity_poly.entity_id
_entity_poly.type
_entity_poly.pdbx_seq_one_letter_code
_entity_poly.pdbx_strand_id
1 'polypeptide(L)'
;MARLSKVDRLPAELRDLIGRLREGGHTIDEILGKLKELDADIGRSGLGEHLKKFDAMRERLHRSRAAAESIMSKLEEAGTDDRVARFNISSLHASVMELMATADGEGGLDPKSAKLLSETMRNLATAAKGDQDRIINLKKHLAAEAVKAAETAVGKATAAGGPVDPVALLEQIRQGIYGMYDE
;
A
#
# COMPACT_ATOMS: atom_id res chain seq x y z
N MET A 1 15.66 -11.21 -31.53
CA MET A 1 15.85 -11.83 -30.20
C MET A 1 17.17 -11.33 -29.64
N ALA A 2 17.15 -10.62 -28.51
CA ALA A 2 18.38 -10.18 -27.85
C ALA A 2 19.14 -11.43 -27.36
N ARG A 3 20.43 -11.53 -27.69
CA ARG A 3 21.25 -12.69 -27.32
C ARG A 3 21.43 -12.70 -25.80
N LEU A 4 20.95 -13.74 -25.11
CA LEU A 4 21.20 -13.92 -23.68
C LEU A 4 22.70 -13.77 -23.40
N SER A 5 23.06 -12.93 -22.43
CA SER A 5 24.45 -12.70 -22.06
C SER A 5 25.06 -13.97 -21.46
N LYS A 6 26.39 -14.05 -21.40
CA LYS A 6 27.06 -15.17 -20.71
C LYS A 6 26.65 -15.26 -19.23
N VAL A 7 26.33 -14.12 -18.60
CA VAL A 7 25.89 -14.05 -17.21
C VAL A 7 24.49 -14.65 -17.04
N ASP A 8 23.59 -14.40 -17.99
CA ASP A 8 22.20 -14.89 -17.92
C ASP A 8 22.10 -16.42 -18.07
N ARG A 9 23.14 -17.04 -18.64
CA ARG A 9 23.26 -18.50 -18.82
C ARG A 9 23.88 -19.21 -17.62
N LEU A 10 24.36 -18.47 -16.62
CA LEU A 10 24.89 -19.08 -15.41
C LEU A 10 23.78 -19.80 -14.62
N PRO A 11 24.14 -20.85 -13.86
CA PRO A 11 23.27 -21.42 -12.84
C PRO A 11 22.67 -20.33 -11.94
N ALA A 12 21.42 -20.54 -11.50
CA ALA A 12 20.72 -19.58 -10.63
C ALA A 12 21.54 -19.23 -9.37
N GLU A 13 22.17 -20.22 -8.75
CA GLU A 13 23.01 -20.04 -7.55
C GLU A 13 24.16 -19.04 -7.75
N LEU A 14 24.79 -19.03 -8.93
CA LEU A 14 25.87 -18.10 -9.28
C LEU A 14 25.32 -16.71 -9.61
N ARG A 15 24.15 -16.62 -10.25
CA ARG A 15 23.47 -15.33 -10.49
C ARG A 15 23.06 -14.66 -9.18
N ASP A 16 22.53 -15.44 -8.24
CA ASP A 16 22.17 -14.94 -6.90
C ASP A 16 23.41 -14.51 -6.12
N LEU A 17 24.53 -15.24 -6.26
CA LEU A 17 25.81 -14.85 -5.66
C LEU A 17 26.31 -13.51 -6.20
N ILE A 18 26.23 -13.28 -7.52
CA ILE A 18 26.58 -12.00 -8.14
C ILE A 18 25.74 -10.88 -7.56
N GLY A 19 24.42 -11.09 -7.44
CA GLY A 19 23.51 -10.16 -6.79
C GLY A 19 23.95 -9.84 -5.36
N ARG A 20 24.11 -10.85 -4.51
CA ARG A 20 24.54 -10.68 -3.10
C ARG A 20 25.87 -9.93 -2.97
N LEU A 21 26.86 -10.26 -3.80
CA LEU A 21 28.15 -9.58 -3.77
C LEU A 21 28.02 -8.11 -4.21
N ARG A 22 27.22 -7.84 -5.24
CA ARG A 22 26.95 -6.46 -5.67
C ARG A 22 26.27 -5.65 -4.57
N GLU A 23 25.30 -6.25 -3.88
CA GLU A 23 24.62 -5.62 -2.75
C GLU A 23 25.54 -5.35 -1.56
N GLY A 24 26.53 -6.24 -1.35
CA GLY A 24 27.60 -6.07 -0.37
C GLY A 24 28.64 -5.00 -0.73
N GLY A 25 28.48 -4.30 -1.87
CA GLY A 25 29.38 -3.23 -2.31
C GLY A 25 30.63 -3.71 -3.04
N HIS A 26 30.71 -4.99 -3.42
CA HIS A 26 31.85 -5.50 -4.16
C HIS A 26 31.94 -4.92 -5.58
N THR A 27 33.17 -4.62 -5.98
CA THR A 27 33.50 -4.13 -7.31
C THR A 27 33.40 -5.24 -8.36
N ILE A 28 33.36 -4.84 -9.63
CA ILE A 28 33.30 -5.79 -10.77
C ILE A 28 34.47 -6.76 -10.72
N ASP A 29 35.67 -6.28 -10.38
CA ASP A 29 36.90 -7.09 -10.38
C ASP A 29 36.93 -8.10 -9.23
N GLU A 30 36.40 -7.74 -8.06
CA GLU A 30 36.26 -8.66 -6.91
C GLU A 30 35.22 -9.76 -7.20
N ILE A 31 34.09 -9.40 -7.82
CA ILE A 31 33.07 -10.36 -8.22
C ILE A 31 33.62 -11.32 -9.28
N LEU A 32 34.38 -10.82 -10.27
CA LEU A 32 35.06 -11.67 -11.26
C LEU A 32 36.06 -12.62 -10.60
N GLY A 33 36.85 -12.12 -9.65
CA GLY A 33 37.78 -12.95 -8.88
C GLY A 33 37.05 -14.12 -8.21
N LYS A 34 35.91 -13.83 -7.56
CA LYS A 34 35.12 -14.86 -6.88
C LYS A 34 34.46 -15.86 -7.83
N LEU A 35 33.98 -15.40 -8.98
CA LEU A 35 33.42 -16.27 -10.02
C LEU A 35 34.49 -17.20 -10.61
N LYS A 36 35.72 -16.71 -10.77
CA LYS A 36 36.85 -17.50 -11.25
C LYS A 36 37.24 -18.63 -10.29
N GLU A 37 37.17 -18.40 -8.98
CA GLU A 37 37.37 -19.46 -7.96
C GLU A 37 36.32 -20.58 -8.06
N LEU A 38 35.14 -20.26 -8.59
CA LEU A 38 34.01 -21.19 -8.76
C LEU A 38 33.93 -21.76 -10.19
N ASP A 39 35.01 -21.67 -10.95
CA ASP A 39 35.15 -22.16 -12.33
C ASP A 39 34.13 -21.56 -13.33
N ALA A 40 33.67 -20.32 -13.05
CA ALA A 40 32.78 -19.57 -13.93
C ALA A 40 33.56 -18.53 -14.76
N ASP A 41 33.84 -18.85 -16.03
CA ASP A 41 34.55 -17.94 -16.94
C ASP A 41 33.62 -16.91 -17.61
N ILE A 42 33.53 -15.74 -16.99
CA ILE A 42 32.72 -14.61 -17.44
C ILE A 42 33.64 -13.44 -17.81
N GLY A 43 33.40 -12.83 -18.96
CA GLY A 43 34.14 -11.63 -19.38
C GLY A 43 33.68 -10.37 -18.62
N ARG A 44 34.64 -9.50 -18.27
CA ARG A 44 34.41 -8.23 -17.55
C ARG A 44 33.30 -7.36 -18.14
N SER A 45 33.24 -7.24 -19.48
CA SER A 45 32.20 -6.45 -20.15
C SER A 45 30.80 -7.04 -19.96
N GLY A 46 30.67 -8.36 -19.97
CA GLY A 46 29.38 -9.04 -19.78
C GLY A 46 28.86 -8.89 -18.35
N LEU A 47 29.76 -9.03 -17.37
CA LEU A 47 29.42 -8.77 -15.98
C LEU A 47 29.05 -7.30 -15.75
N GLY A 48 29.81 -6.37 -16.33
CA GLY A 48 29.52 -4.94 -16.21
C GLY A 48 28.15 -4.54 -16.77
N GLU A 49 27.75 -5.10 -17.92
CA GLU A 49 26.41 -4.86 -18.48
C GLU A 49 25.31 -5.43 -17.59
N HIS A 50 25.49 -6.65 -17.07
CA HIS A 50 24.54 -7.27 -16.14
C HIS A 50 24.38 -6.46 -14.85
N LEU A 51 25.50 -6.05 -14.24
CA LEU A 51 25.49 -5.24 -13.01
C LEU A 51 24.86 -3.86 -13.23
N LYS A 52 25.08 -3.24 -14.41
CA LYS A 52 24.42 -1.97 -14.76
C LYS A 52 22.89 -2.12 -14.80
N LYS A 53 22.38 -3.22 -15.37
CA LYS A 53 20.94 -3.52 -15.36
C LYS A 53 20.42 -3.78 -13.95
N PHE A 54 21.17 -4.55 -13.16
CA PHE A 54 20.85 -4.83 -11.77
C PHE A 54 20.76 -3.55 -10.92
N ASP A 55 21.72 -2.65 -11.03
CA ASP A 55 21.71 -1.37 -10.30
C ASP A 55 20.53 -0.48 -10.74
N ALA A 56 20.24 -0.42 -12.04
CA ALA A 56 19.12 0.36 -12.56
C ALA A 56 17.77 -0.15 -12.03
N MET A 57 17.61 -1.47 -11.96
CA MET A 57 16.45 -2.12 -11.34
C MET A 57 16.37 -1.79 -9.84
N ARG A 58 17.49 -1.91 -9.11
CA ARG A 58 17.57 -1.58 -7.68
C ARG A 58 17.17 -0.13 -7.40
N GLU A 59 17.68 0.80 -8.19
CA GLU A 59 17.36 2.22 -8.08
C GLU A 59 15.88 2.50 -8.37
N ARG A 60 15.29 1.79 -9.34
CA ARG A 60 13.85 1.88 -9.61
C ARG A 60 13.02 1.35 -8.42
N LEU A 61 13.41 0.24 -7.80
CA LEU A 61 12.73 -0.32 -6.63
C LEU A 61 12.84 0.61 -5.42
N HIS A 62 14.02 1.17 -5.15
CA HIS A 62 14.20 2.15 -4.08
C HIS A 62 13.33 3.39 -4.28
N ARG A 63 13.31 3.95 -5.49
CA ARG A 63 12.41 5.07 -5.81
C ARG A 63 10.93 4.71 -5.65
N SER A 64 10.55 3.49 -6.01
CA SER A 64 9.17 3.01 -5.81
C SER A 64 8.81 2.89 -4.32
N ARG A 65 9.73 2.39 -3.48
CA ARG A 65 9.54 2.32 -2.02
C ARG A 65 9.45 3.72 -1.41
N ALA A 66 10.36 4.61 -1.76
CA ALA A 66 10.33 6.00 -1.29
C ALA A 66 9.04 6.72 -1.70
N ALA A 67 8.53 6.47 -2.91
CA ALA A 67 7.24 7.00 -3.35
C ALA A 67 6.07 6.43 -2.53
N ALA A 68 6.07 5.13 -2.27
CA ALA A 68 5.06 4.47 -1.44
C ALA A 68 5.09 4.99 0.02
N GLU A 69 6.28 5.15 0.60
CA GLU A 69 6.47 5.72 1.93
C GLU A 69 6.00 7.18 2.00
N SER A 70 6.29 7.99 0.98
CA SER A 70 5.80 9.38 0.90
C SER A 70 4.28 9.45 0.81
N ILE A 71 3.65 8.53 0.07
CA ILE A 71 2.19 8.42 0.00
C ILE A 71 1.62 8.00 1.35
N MET A 72 2.23 7.01 2.02
CA MET A 72 1.82 6.54 3.34
C MET A 72 1.94 7.64 4.41
N SER A 73 3.04 8.38 4.42
CA SER A 73 3.26 9.49 5.36
C SER A 73 2.22 10.60 5.18
N LYS A 74 1.89 10.98 3.94
CA LYS A 74 0.82 11.95 3.65
C LYS A 74 -0.58 11.43 4.01
N LEU A 75 -0.77 10.11 3.99
CA LEU A 75 -2.01 9.46 4.40
C LEU A 75 -2.18 9.42 5.92
N GLU A 76 -1.08 9.25 6.67
CA GLU A 76 -1.08 9.28 8.13
C GLU A 76 -1.42 10.67 8.68
N GLU A 77 -0.91 11.74 8.06
CA GLU A 77 -1.27 13.13 8.39
C GLU A 77 -2.75 13.46 8.14
N ALA A 78 -3.41 12.75 7.20
CA ALA A 78 -4.79 13.02 6.81
C ALA A 78 -5.86 12.40 7.75
N GLY A 79 -5.46 11.73 8.83
CA GLY A 79 -6.36 11.37 9.94
C GLY A 79 -7.55 10.46 9.60
N THR A 80 -7.49 9.66 8.54
CA THR A 80 -8.62 8.82 8.10
C THR A 80 -8.38 7.32 8.29
N ASP A 81 -9.43 6.61 8.75
CA ASP A 81 -9.54 5.16 9.01
C ASP A 81 -9.30 4.25 7.78
N ASP A 82 -8.97 4.85 6.63
CA ASP A 82 -8.86 4.19 5.33
C ASP A 82 -7.41 3.74 5.02
N ARG A 83 -6.61 3.49 6.06
CA ARG A 83 -5.19 3.11 5.91
C ARG A 83 -5.04 1.77 5.21
N VAL A 84 -5.93 0.82 5.49
CA VAL A 84 -5.85 -0.55 4.95
C VAL A 84 -6.19 -0.59 3.46
N ALA A 85 -7.25 0.09 3.01
CA ALA A 85 -7.60 0.08 1.59
C ALA A 85 -6.56 0.78 0.73
N ARG A 86 -6.02 1.91 1.21
CA ARG A 86 -4.97 2.66 0.52
C ARG A 86 -3.63 1.93 0.54
N PHE A 87 -3.30 1.26 1.64
CA PHE A 87 -2.16 0.36 1.71
C PHE A 87 -2.29 -0.80 0.73
N ASN A 88 -3.47 -1.43 0.62
CA ASN A 88 -3.73 -2.52 -0.32
C ASN A 88 -3.57 -2.06 -1.77
N ILE A 89 -4.10 -0.89 -2.14
CA ILE A 89 -3.92 -0.29 -3.47
C ILE A 89 -2.43 -0.01 -3.75
N SER A 90 -1.71 0.52 -2.76
CA SER A 90 -0.28 0.86 -2.89
C SER A 90 0.59 -0.40 -3.01
N SER A 91 0.27 -1.44 -2.25
CA SER A 91 0.95 -2.76 -2.28
C SER A 91 0.71 -3.49 -3.60
N LEU A 92 -0.51 -3.41 -4.14
CA LEU A 92 -0.83 -3.91 -5.49
C LEU A 92 -0.02 -3.17 -6.55
N HIS A 93 0.06 -1.83 -6.47
CA HIS A 93 0.85 -1.04 -7.40
C HIS A 93 2.35 -1.37 -7.33
N ALA A 94 2.89 -1.64 -6.15
CA ALA A 94 4.27 -2.09 -5.97
C ALA A 94 4.52 -3.48 -6.56
N SER A 95 3.62 -4.44 -6.32
CA SER A 95 3.69 -5.81 -6.87
C SER A 95 3.64 -5.80 -8.41
N VAL A 96 2.90 -4.84 -8.99
CA VAL A 96 2.82 -4.63 -10.44
C VAL A 96 4.11 -4.02 -10.99
N MET A 97 4.68 -3.02 -10.32
CA MET A 97 5.98 -2.46 -10.71
C MET A 97 7.07 -3.53 -10.71
N GLU A 98 7.00 -4.49 -9.79
CA GLU A 98 7.90 -5.65 -9.71
C GLU A 98 7.66 -6.66 -10.85
N LEU A 99 6.39 -6.96 -11.17
CA LEU A 99 6.00 -7.70 -12.38
C LEU A 99 6.44 -7.00 -13.68
N MET A 100 6.49 -5.67 -13.70
CA MET A 100 6.99 -4.90 -14.84
C MET A 100 8.52 -4.77 -14.87
N ALA A 101 9.20 -4.98 -13.74
CA ALA A 101 10.67 -4.95 -13.65
C ALA A 101 11.30 -6.30 -14.05
N THR A 102 10.58 -7.39 -13.84
CA THR A 102 10.95 -8.74 -14.31
C THR A 102 10.78 -8.94 -15.82
N ALA A 103 10.12 -7.99 -16.50
CA ALA A 103 9.81 -8.03 -17.92
C ALA A 103 11.00 -7.83 -18.89
N ASP A 104 12.19 -7.46 -18.40
CA ASP A 104 13.38 -7.20 -19.23
C ASP A 104 14.01 -8.48 -19.84
N GLY A 105 13.44 -9.66 -19.57
CA GLY A 105 13.78 -10.91 -20.23
C GLY A 105 12.58 -11.85 -20.32
N GLU A 106 11.82 -11.78 -21.41
CA GLU A 106 10.73 -12.72 -21.76
C GLU A 106 9.63 -12.88 -20.69
N GLY A 107 8.88 -11.81 -20.41
CA GLY A 107 7.74 -11.92 -19.47
C GLY A 107 7.00 -10.63 -19.17
N GLY A 108 6.88 -9.71 -20.13
CA GLY A 108 6.15 -8.46 -19.91
C GLY A 108 4.65 -8.66 -19.73
N LEU A 109 4.06 -7.81 -18.87
CA LEU A 109 2.61 -7.68 -18.73
C LEU A 109 2.00 -7.37 -20.10
N ASP A 110 1.30 -8.33 -20.68
CA ASP A 110 0.67 -8.14 -21.98
C ASP A 110 -0.43 -7.05 -21.88
N PRO A 111 -0.76 -6.35 -22.99
CA PRO A 111 -1.72 -5.25 -22.97
C PRO A 111 -3.09 -5.62 -22.36
N LYS A 112 -3.51 -6.88 -22.49
CA LYS A 112 -4.77 -7.38 -21.92
C LYS A 112 -4.67 -7.52 -20.40
N SER A 113 -3.57 -8.08 -19.90
CA SER A 113 -3.29 -8.16 -18.46
C SER A 113 -3.13 -6.77 -17.84
N ALA A 114 -2.50 -5.82 -18.55
CA ALA A 114 -2.38 -4.43 -18.09
C ALA A 114 -3.73 -3.72 -18.00
N LYS A 115 -4.62 -3.96 -18.97
CA LYS A 115 -6.01 -3.45 -18.95
C LYS A 115 -6.82 -4.06 -17.81
N LEU A 116 -6.77 -5.39 -17.65
CA LEU A 116 -7.49 -6.09 -16.58
C LEU A 116 -7.05 -5.60 -15.20
N LEU A 117 -5.75 -5.39 -15.03
CA LEU A 117 -5.18 -4.83 -13.83
C LEU A 117 -5.66 -3.38 -13.59
N SER A 118 -5.62 -2.53 -14.60
CA SER A 118 -6.10 -1.14 -14.50
C SER A 118 -7.58 -1.07 -14.14
N GLU A 119 -8.40 -1.98 -14.69
CA GLU A 119 -9.82 -2.12 -14.35
C GLU A 119 -10.01 -2.58 -12.90
N THR A 120 -9.22 -3.55 -12.45
CA THR A 120 -9.23 -4.03 -11.06
C THR A 120 -8.88 -2.90 -10.09
N MET A 121 -7.85 -2.11 -10.40
CA MET A 121 -7.47 -0.92 -9.61
C MET A 121 -8.59 0.12 -9.56
N ARG A 122 -9.22 0.41 -10.70
CA ARG A 122 -10.34 1.37 -10.77
C ARG A 122 -11.55 0.90 -9.96
N ASN A 123 -11.87 -0.39 -10.04
CA ASN A 123 -12.98 -1.00 -9.29
C ASN A 123 -12.70 -0.94 -7.78
N LEU A 124 -11.47 -1.24 -7.35
CA LEU A 124 -11.08 -1.17 -5.94
C LEU A 124 -11.12 0.26 -5.41
N ALA A 125 -10.63 1.24 -6.17
CA ALA A 125 -10.70 2.65 -5.80
C ALA A 125 -12.15 3.16 -5.70
N THR A 126 -13.03 2.68 -6.59
CA THR A 126 -14.46 3.03 -6.59
C THR A 126 -15.19 2.39 -5.41
N ALA A 127 -14.87 1.13 -5.09
CA ALA A 127 -15.39 0.44 -3.92
C ALA A 127 -14.97 1.14 -2.62
N ALA A 128 -13.69 1.48 -2.48
CA ALA A 128 -13.18 2.23 -1.32
C ALA A 128 -13.89 3.57 -1.15
N LYS A 129 -14.13 4.30 -2.26
CA LYS A 129 -14.91 5.55 -2.23
C LYS A 129 -16.36 5.31 -1.79
N GLY A 130 -17.01 4.27 -2.30
CA GLY A 130 -18.38 3.88 -1.91
C GLY A 130 -18.49 3.57 -0.41
N ASP A 131 -17.50 2.87 0.15
CA ASP A 131 -17.44 2.59 1.58
C ASP A 131 -17.21 3.86 2.41
N GLN A 132 -16.37 4.79 1.93
CA GLN A 132 -16.19 6.09 2.58
C GLN A 132 -17.48 6.91 2.58
N ASP A 133 -18.16 7.00 1.44
CA ASP A 133 -19.42 7.72 1.31
C ASP A 133 -20.49 7.09 2.24
N ARG A 134 -20.51 5.75 2.36
CA ARG A 134 -21.38 5.04 3.30
C ARG A 134 -21.09 5.40 4.76
N ILE A 135 -19.81 5.39 5.17
CA ILE A 135 -19.40 5.74 6.54
C ILE A 135 -19.72 7.20 6.86
N ILE A 136 -19.44 8.12 5.94
CA ILE A 136 -19.75 9.55 6.10
C ILE A 136 -21.26 9.75 6.26
N ASN A 137 -22.07 9.11 5.41
CA ASN A 137 -23.52 9.20 5.50
C ASN A 137 -24.03 8.58 6.81
N LEU A 138 -23.49 7.43 7.23
CA LEU A 138 -23.83 6.82 8.51
C LEU A 138 -23.51 7.74 9.70
N LYS A 139 -22.32 8.37 9.71
CA LYS A 139 -21.95 9.35 10.74
C LYS A 139 -22.88 10.57 10.74
N LYS A 140 -23.26 11.08 9.57
CA LYS A 140 -24.22 12.19 9.45
C LYS A 140 -25.61 11.80 9.98
N HIS A 141 -26.08 10.60 9.65
CA HIS A 141 -27.35 10.07 10.14
C HIS A 141 -27.34 9.91 11.67
N LEU A 142 -26.31 9.28 12.22
CA LEU A 142 -26.12 9.13 13.67
C LEU A 142 -26.07 10.50 14.39
N ALA A 143 -25.34 11.47 13.83
CA ALA A 143 -25.30 12.82 14.40
C ALA A 143 -26.67 13.51 14.38
N ALA A 144 -27.43 13.37 13.28
CA ALA A 144 -28.77 13.94 13.17
C ALA A 144 -29.77 13.27 14.13
N GLU A 145 -29.70 11.95 14.29
CA GLU A 145 -30.49 11.21 15.27
C GLU A 145 -30.13 11.61 16.71
N ALA A 146 -28.84 11.78 16.99
CA ALA A 146 -28.38 12.21 18.30
C ALA A 146 -28.85 13.62 18.67
N VAL A 147 -28.83 14.55 17.72
CA VAL A 147 -29.39 15.90 17.90
C VAL A 147 -30.89 15.82 18.17
N LYS A 148 -31.65 15.04 17.40
CA LYS A 148 -33.10 14.88 17.62
C LYS A 148 -33.42 14.26 18.98
N ALA A 149 -32.65 13.25 19.41
CA ALA A 149 -32.81 12.63 20.72
C ALA A 149 -32.56 13.64 21.85
N ALA A 150 -31.51 14.46 21.71
CA ALA A 150 -31.20 15.53 22.65
C ALA A 150 -32.28 16.61 22.70
N GLU A 151 -32.74 17.10 21.55
CA GLU A 151 -33.84 18.08 21.46
C GLU A 151 -35.13 17.55 22.09
N THR A 152 -35.44 16.27 21.88
CA THR A 152 -36.61 15.61 22.47
C THR A 152 -36.51 15.51 23.99
N ALA A 153 -35.34 15.14 24.53
CA ALA A 153 -35.11 15.04 25.97
C ALA A 153 -35.22 16.42 26.64
N VAL A 154 -34.60 17.45 26.05
CA VAL A 154 -34.70 18.84 26.52
C VAL A 154 -36.14 19.36 26.43
N GLY A 155 -36.86 19.07 25.35
CA GLY A 155 -38.26 19.45 25.19
C GLY A 155 -39.18 18.82 26.24
N LYS A 156 -38.96 17.54 26.59
CA LYS A 156 -39.70 16.86 27.66
C LYS A 156 -39.39 17.44 29.04
N ALA A 157 -38.11 17.69 29.33
CA ALA A 157 -37.68 18.26 30.61
C ALA A 157 -38.23 19.68 30.83
N THR A 158 -38.26 20.51 29.79
CA THR A 158 -38.82 21.87 29.85
C THR A 158 -40.34 21.88 29.96
N ALA A 159 -41.04 20.96 29.28
CA ALA A 159 -42.50 20.84 29.35
C ALA A 159 -43.01 20.35 30.73
N ALA A 160 -42.18 19.63 31.50
CA ALA A 160 -42.53 19.14 32.83
C ALA A 160 -42.67 20.26 33.89
N GLY A 161 -42.23 21.49 33.58
CA GLY A 161 -42.53 22.70 34.38
C GLY A 161 -41.86 22.79 35.76
N GLY A 162 -40.93 21.90 36.09
CA GLY A 162 -40.16 21.88 37.34
C GLY A 162 -38.66 22.13 37.15
N PRO A 163 -37.87 22.21 38.25
CA PRO A 163 -36.41 22.29 38.17
C PRO A 163 -35.86 21.09 37.42
N VAL A 164 -35.05 21.34 36.38
CA VAL A 164 -34.42 20.27 35.59
C VAL A 164 -33.15 19.82 36.33
N ASP A 165 -33.09 18.54 36.69
CA ASP A 165 -31.86 17.90 37.16
C ASP A 165 -30.92 17.66 35.96
N PRO A 166 -29.74 18.31 35.90
CA PRO A 166 -28.80 18.16 34.80
C PRO A 166 -28.28 16.73 34.63
N VAL A 167 -28.17 15.95 35.70
CA VAL A 167 -27.63 14.57 35.65
C VAL A 167 -28.65 13.65 35.00
N ALA A 168 -29.90 13.69 35.48
CA ALA A 168 -31.00 12.92 34.90
C ALA A 168 -31.26 13.27 33.42
N LEU A 169 -31.12 14.55 33.04
CA LEU A 169 -31.23 14.96 31.63
C LEU A 169 -30.12 14.35 30.76
N LEU A 170 -28.88 14.35 31.26
CA LEU A 170 -27.74 13.74 30.56
C LEU A 170 -27.92 12.23 30.38
N GLU A 171 -28.45 11.53 31.39
CA GLU A 171 -28.78 10.10 31.30
C GLU A 171 -29.86 9.85 30.24
N GLN A 172 -30.92 10.66 30.22
CA GLN A 172 -32.00 10.52 29.25
C GLN A 172 -31.55 10.78 27.80
N ILE A 173 -30.63 11.73 27.61
CA ILE A 173 -29.99 11.99 26.32
C ILE A 173 -29.11 10.78 25.92
N ARG A 174 -28.30 10.24 26.83
CA ARG A 174 -27.45 9.08 26.55
C ARG A 174 -28.26 7.83 26.23
N GLN A 175 -29.36 7.59 26.94
CA GLN A 175 -30.30 6.50 26.65
C GLN A 175 -30.89 6.62 25.25
N GLY A 176 -31.33 7.83 24.87
CA GLY A 176 -31.89 8.09 23.53
C GLY A 176 -30.87 7.95 22.39
N ILE A 177 -29.58 8.22 22.64
CA ILE A 177 -28.52 8.16 21.63
C ILE A 177 -27.91 6.76 21.52
N TYR A 178 -27.63 6.11 22.65
CA TYR A 178 -26.83 4.90 22.70
C TYR A 178 -27.65 3.64 23.01
N GLY A 179 -28.92 3.76 23.39
CA GLY A 179 -29.74 2.62 23.82
C GLY A 179 -29.18 1.90 25.06
N MET A 180 -28.26 2.56 25.80
CA MET A 180 -27.73 2.03 27.05
C MET A 180 -28.79 2.20 28.12
N TYR A 181 -29.56 1.14 28.37
CA TYR A 181 -30.36 1.01 29.59
C TYR A 181 -29.38 0.57 30.67
N ASP A 182 -29.23 1.36 31.73
CA ASP A 182 -28.51 0.91 32.92
C ASP A 182 -29.23 -0.34 33.46
N GLU A 183 -28.46 -1.41 33.72
CA GLU A 183 -28.91 -2.58 34.51
C GLU A 183 -29.19 -2.20 35.97
#